data_AF-A0A938D1R9-F1
#
_entry.id   AF-A0A938D1R9-F1
#
_cell.length_a   1.000
_cell.length_b   1.000
_cell.length_c   1.000
_cell.angle_alpha   90.00
_cell.angle_beta   90.00
_cell.angle_gamma   90.00
#
_symmetry.space_group_name_H-M   'P 1'
#
loop_
_entity.id
_entity.type
_entity.pdbx_description
1 polymer ?
#
loop_
_entity_poly.entity_id
_entity_poly.type
_entity_poly.pdbx_seq_one_letter_code
_entity_poly.pdbx_strand_id
1 'polypeptide(L)'
;MRGTAETAVRWSVVGLIAAAVAACVPHDSGGHGSAPVPPALVTSGLPAIAVADWKALVVGGAADRPIYDFAAEDIAGRLRGAGVTRVALHTASLTAPDGGARPPARLSSLRQSLSALGTRDSEACLLYFSSHGEQGTLRLVDEPNGRKASLADIDRLATLACGDRPTVLVLSGCETGSFITAQLERPNRIIIAAAARGRVTYAAKLDERHGAFDRCLIGAYDSGATTWRQLFQNLLPCVAEREAWLGVRASRPQASFGAAVADLRLPAR
;
A
#
# COMPACT_ATOMS: atom_id res chain seq x y z
N MET A 1 -31.52 -13.61 -65.94
CA MET A 1 -30.67 -14.30 -66.94
C MET A 1 -29.25 -14.29 -66.42
N ARG A 2 -28.66 -15.50 -66.29
CA ARG A 2 -27.22 -15.91 -66.40
C ARG A 2 -26.17 -14.92 -65.88
N GLY A 3 -25.43 -15.26 -64.83
CA GLY A 3 -24.19 -16.08 -64.89
C GLY A 3 -23.00 -15.10 -64.76
N THR A 4 -21.86 -15.38 -64.14
CA THR A 4 -21.13 -16.61 -63.83
C THR A 4 -20.13 -16.32 -62.70
N ALA A 5 -19.79 -17.36 -61.94
CA ALA A 5 -18.72 -17.35 -60.95
C ALA A 5 -17.34 -17.28 -61.61
N GLU A 6 -16.39 -16.56 -60.99
CA GLU A 6 -14.96 -16.75 -61.25
C GLU A 6 -14.21 -16.94 -59.93
N THR A 7 -13.62 -18.13 -59.84
CA THR A 7 -12.73 -18.63 -58.80
C THR A 7 -11.33 -18.03 -58.95
N ALA A 8 -10.83 -17.35 -57.92
CA ALA A 8 -9.42 -16.94 -57.86
C ALA A 8 -8.64 -17.89 -56.93
N VAL A 9 -7.81 -18.74 -57.54
CA VAL A 9 -6.81 -19.59 -56.90
C VAL A 9 -5.62 -18.72 -56.51
N ARG A 10 -5.29 -18.61 -55.21
CA ARG A 10 -4.01 -18.05 -54.73
C ARG A 10 -3.15 -19.17 -54.18
N TRP A 11 -1.99 -19.33 -54.79
CA TRP A 11 -0.94 -20.26 -54.45
C TRP A 11 -0.25 -19.81 -53.15
N SER A 12 -0.23 -20.69 -52.14
CA SER A 12 0.58 -20.53 -50.93
C SER A 12 1.96 -21.14 -51.19
N VAL A 13 3.01 -20.31 -51.22
CA VAL A 13 4.40 -20.78 -51.17
C VAL A 13 4.73 -21.07 -49.70
N VAL A 14 4.80 -22.37 -49.37
CA VAL A 14 5.32 -22.85 -48.09
C VAL A 14 6.85 -22.91 -48.20
N GLY A 15 7.53 -21.99 -47.51
CA GLY A 15 8.98 -22.07 -47.33
C GLY A 15 9.33 -23.12 -46.29
N LEU A 16 9.87 -24.26 -46.71
CA LEU A 16 10.55 -25.22 -45.86
C LEU A 16 11.95 -24.68 -45.54
N ILE A 17 12.19 -24.28 -44.30
CA ILE A 17 13.55 -24.07 -43.79
C ILE A 17 14.05 -25.43 -43.28
N ALA A 18 14.99 -26.02 -44.01
CA ALA A 18 15.71 -27.22 -43.60
C ALA A 18 16.66 -26.87 -42.45
N ALA A 19 16.45 -27.49 -41.29
CA ALA A 19 17.39 -27.46 -40.18
C ALA A 19 18.55 -28.44 -40.47
N ALA A 20 19.74 -27.90 -40.70
CA ALA A 20 20.97 -28.69 -40.77
C ALA A 20 21.37 -29.12 -39.35
N VAL A 21 21.30 -30.41 -39.06
CA VAL A 21 21.84 -31.00 -37.83
C VAL A 21 23.33 -31.25 -38.05
N ALA A 22 24.17 -30.31 -37.62
CA ALA A 22 25.61 -30.51 -37.52
C ALA A 22 25.91 -31.22 -36.19
N ALA A 23 26.29 -32.50 -36.27
CA ALA A 23 26.79 -33.25 -35.13
C ALA A 23 28.24 -32.81 -34.83
N CYS A 24 28.47 -32.29 -33.62
CA CYS A 24 29.83 -32.04 -33.13
C CYS A 24 30.23 -33.13 -32.12
N VAL A 25 31.31 -33.83 -32.46
CA VAL A 25 32.06 -34.77 -31.62
C VAL A 25 32.74 -33.99 -30.48
N PRO A 26 32.78 -34.49 -29.24
CA PRO A 26 33.52 -33.82 -28.18
C PRO A 26 35.03 -34.01 -28.37
N HIS A 27 35.73 -32.88 -28.42
CA HIS A 27 37.19 -32.80 -28.37
C HIS A 27 37.60 -32.58 -26.92
N ASP A 28 38.34 -33.52 -26.33
CA ASP A 28 39.04 -33.30 -25.07
C ASP A 28 40.08 -32.17 -25.26
N SER A 29 40.03 -31.16 -24.41
CA SER A 29 41.00 -30.08 -24.36
C SER A 29 41.25 -29.71 -22.91
N GLY A 30 42.52 -29.81 -22.52
CA GLY A 30 43.00 -29.68 -21.16
C GLY A 30 42.88 -28.29 -20.53
N GLY A 31 43.14 -28.31 -19.23
CA GLY A 31 43.64 -27.24 -18.35
C GLY A 31 43.41 -25.79 -18.78
N HIS A 32 42.45 -25.14 -18.14
CA HIS A 32 42.43 -23.68 -17.99
C HIS A 32 42.37 -23.36 -16.50
N GLY A 33 43.41 -22.70 -16.01
CA GLY A 33 43.52 -22.25 -14.62
C GLY A 33 42.39 -21.28 -14.28
N SER A 34 41.80 -21.48 -13.10
CA SER A 34 40.78 -20.58 -12.54
C SER A 34 41.41 -19.22 -12.27
N ALA A 35 41.02 -18.21 -13.06
CA ALA A 35 41.24 -16.81 -12.68
C ALA A 35 40.45 -16.51 -11.39
N PRO A 36 41.03 -15.75 -10.44
CA PRO A 36 40.32 -15.38 -9.22
C PRO A 36 39.12 -14.49 -9.58
N VAL A 37 37.94 -14.92 -9.14
CA VAL A 37 36.70 -14.15 -9.20
C VAL A 37 36.91 -12.87 -8.38
N PRO A 38 36.66 -11.66 -8.93
CA PRO A 38 36.73 -10.45 -8.14
C PRO A 38 35.73 -10.53 -6.98
N PRO A 39 36.08 -10.09 -5.76
CA PRO A 39 35.15 -10.13 -4.64
C PRO A 39 33.90 -9.34 -5.02
N ALA A 40 32.73 -9.97 -4.84
CA ALA A 40 31.45 -9.32 -4.99
C ALA A 40 31.45 -8.03 -4.17
N LEU A 41 31.12 -6.91 -4.82
CA LEU A 41 30.84 -5.66 -4.12
C LEU A 41 29.75 -5.96 -3.09
N VAL A 42 30.14 -5.96 -1.82
CA VAL A 42 29.22 -5.92 -0.69
C VAL A 42 28.38 -4.66 -0.87
N THR A 43 27.16 -4.80 -1.38
CA THR A 43 26.12 -3.80 -1.20
C THR A 43 25.94 -3.64 0.30
N SER A 44 26.57 -2.62 0.87
CA SER A 44 26.32 -2.20 2.24
C SER A 44 24.83 -1.91 2.35
N GLY A 45 24.08 -2.87 2.90
CA GLY A 45 22.70 -2.65 3.27
C GLY A 45 22.67 -1.47 4.23
N LEU A 46 21.84 -0.48 3.93
CA LEU A 46 21.60 0.61 4.88
C LEU A 46 21.19 -0.03 6.22
N PRO A 47 21.76 0.41 7.36
CA PRO A 47 21.44 -0.17 8.64
C PRO A 47 19.93 -0.08 8.90
N ALA A 48 19.32 -1.21 9.26
CA ALA A 48 17.92 -1.24 9.64
C ALA A 48 17.70 -0.31 10.85
N ILE A 49 16.71 0.57 10.76
CA ILE A 49 16.45 1.56 11.80
C ILE A 49 15.77 0.88 12.99
N ALA A 50 16.43 0.86 14.15
CA ALA A 50 15.84 0.39 15.40
C ALA A 50 14.80 1.40 15.90
N VAL A 51 13.55 0.95 16.04
CA VAL A 51 12.41 1.78 16.46
C VAL A 51 12.05 1.44 17.90
N ALA A 52 12.11 2.44 18.77
CA ALA A 52 11.80 2.29 20.20
C ALA A 52 10.40 2.81 20.56
N ASP A 53 9.83 3.71 19.76
CA ASP A 53 8.53 4.32 20.00
C ASP A 53 7.77 4.52 18.69
N TRP A 54 6.44 4.65 18.78
CA TRP A 54 5.57 4.94 17.65
C TRP A 54 4.73 6.17 17.93
N LYS A 55 4.51 6.95 16.88
CA LYS A 55 3.39 7.88 16.81
C LYS A 55 2.53 7.57 15.61
N ALA A 56 1.23 7.78 15.75
CA ALA A 56 0.27 7.47 14.72
C ALA A 56 -0.74 8.60 14.51
N LEU A 57 -1.01 8.90 13.24
CA LEU A 57 -2.19 9.61 12.80
C LEU A 57 -3.10 8.59 12.11
N VAL A 58 -4.34 8.48 12.58
CA VAL A 58 -5.31 7.51 12.08
C VAL A 58 -6.57 8.26 11.69
N VAL A 59 -7.01 8.10 10.44
CA VAL A 59 -8.02 8.97 9.82
C VAL A 59 -9.15 8.17 9.19
N GLY A 60 -10.38 8.38 9.65
CA GLY A 60 -11.61 8.09 8.93
C GLY A 60 -12.04 9.34 8.16
N GLY A 61 -11.93 9.33 6.84
CA GLY A 61 -11.90 10.54 6.03
C GLY A 61 -13.25 11.02 5.49
N ALA A 62 -14.30 10.21 5.53
CA ALA A 62 -15.57 10.55 4.89
C ALA A 62 -16.79 10.14 5.72
N ALA A 63 -17.82 11.00 5.74
CA ALA A 63 -19.00 10.86 6.59
C ALA A 63 -20.16 10.08 5.93
N ASP A 64 -20.11 9.85 4.61
CA ASP A 64 -21.21 9.22 3.88
C ASP A 64 -21.33 7.72 4.17
N ARG A 65 -20.29 7.09 4.73
CA ARG A 65 -20.32 5.72 5.21
C ARG A 65 -19.55 5.58 6.52
N PRO A 66 -20.11 4.90 7.54
CA PRO A 66 -19.46 4.75 8.84
C PRO A 66 -18.23 3.81 8.81
N ILE A 67 -18.06 3.03 7.73
CA ILE A 67 -16.95 2.07 7.59
C ILE A 67 -15.57 2.72 7.71
N TYR A 68 -15.43 3.98 7.30
CA TYR A 68 -14.18 4.72 7.35
C TYR A 68 -13.77 5.04 8.78
N ASP A 69 -14.74 5.49 9.58
CA ASP A 69 -14.55 5.77 11.00
C ASP A 69 -14.32 4.47 11.78
N PHE A 70 -15.09 3.41 11.49
CA PHE A 70 -14.91 2.11 12.14
C PHE A 70 -13.53 1.51 11.91
N ALA A 71 -13.00 1.60 10.68
CA ALA A 71 -11.66 1.13 10.39
C ALA A 71 -10.60 1.96 11.12
N ALA A 72 -10.73 3.28 11.14
CA ALA A 72 -9.83 4.17 11.87
C ALA A 72 -9.86 3.92 13.38
N GLU A 73 -11.04 3.76 13.97
CA GLU A 73 -11.21 3.44 15.39
C GLU A 73 -10.55 2.10 15.76
N ASP A 74 -10.75 1.06 14.96
CA ASP A 74 -10.21 -0.27 15.23
C ASP A 74 -8.69 -0.33 15.10
N ILE A 75 -8.12 0.36 14.11
CA ILE A 75 -6.68 0.51 13.96
C ILE A 75 -6.12 1.30 15.14
N ALA A 76 -6.73 2.43 15.51
CA ALA A 76 -6.30 3.21 16.67
C ALA A 76 -6.38 2.41 17.98
N GLY A 77 -7.43 1.61 18.16
CA GLY A 77 -7.59 0.71 19.31
C GLY A 77 -6.49 -0.33 19.39
N ARG A 78 -6.13 -0.97 18.26
CA ARG A 78 -5.04 -1.94 18.17
C ARG A 78 -3.68 -1.34 18.46
N LEU A 79 -3.40 -0.14 17.93
CA LEU A 79 -2.17 0.59 18.23
C LEU A 79 -2.05 0.90 19.71
N ARG A 80 -3.12 1.40 20.34
CA ARG A 80 -3.14 1.67 21.79
C ARG A 80 -3.01 0.39 22.62
N GLY A 81 -3.69 -0.69 22.24
CA GLY A 81 -3.57 -1.99 22.88
C GLY A 81 -2.17 -2.59 22.77
N ALA A 82 -1.43 -2.23 21.70
CA ALA A 82 -0.02 -2.52 21.51
C ALA A 82 0.92 -1.51 22.20
N GLY A 83 0.42 -0.67 23.11
CA GLY A 83 1.25 0.26 23.87
C GLY A 83 1.68 1.52 23.11
N VAL A 84 1.16 1.78 21.90
CA VAL A 84 1.38 3.06 21.21
C VAL A 84 0.58 4.14 21.92
N THR A 85 1.26 4.96 22.71
CA THR A 85 0.61 6.00 23.54
C THR A 85 0.28 7.26 22.75
N ARG A 86 0.95 7.50 21.62
CA ARG A 86 0.83 8.74 20.81
C ARG A 86 0.01 8.50 19.54
N VAL A 87 -1.30 8.35 19.71
CA VAL A 87 -2.25 8.09 18.61
C VAL A 87 -3.25 9.25 18.50
N ALA A 88 -3.12 10.04 17.44
CA ALA A 88 -4.12 11.02 17.03
C ALA A 88 -5.16 10.34 16.12
N LEU A 89 -6.40 10.23 16.61
CA LEU A 89 -7.54 9.69 15.86
C LEU A 89 -8.40 10.85 15.37
N HIS A 90 -8.64 10.90 14.06
CA HIS A 90 -9.58 11.82 13.43
C HIS A 90 -10.64 11.02 12.69
N THR A 91 -11.89 11.41 12.86
CA THR A 91 -13.03 10.75 12.24
C THR A 91 -13.89 11.78 11.53
N ALA A 92 -14.75 11.29 10.65
CA ALA A 92 -15.77 12.08 10.01
C ALA A 92 -16.89 12.44 11.00
N SER A 93 -17.27 11.50 11.87
CA SER A 93 -18.10 11.77 13.04
C SER A 93 -17.33 12.61 14.05
N LEU A 94 -17.91 13.74 14.46
CA LEU A 94 -17.32 14.64 15.46
C LEU A 94 -17.62 14.22 16.91
N THR A 95 -18.43 13.19 17.09
CA THR A 95 -18.81 12.67 18.41
C THR A 95 -18.36 11.23 18.54
N ALA A 96 -17.65 10.94 19.62
CA ALA A 96 -17.30 9.59 20.01
C ALA A 96 -18.53 8.84 20.57
N PRO A 97 -18.52 7.48 20.59
CA PRO A 97 -19.58 6.69 21.19
C PRO A 97 -19.86 7.01 22.66
N ASP A 98 -18.86 7.50 23.40
CA ASP A 98 -18.97 7.93 24.80
C ASP A 98 -19.44 9.40 24.96
N GLY A 99 -19.76 10.08 23.85
CA GLY A 99 -20.20 11.48 23.84
C GLY A 99 -19.06 12.50 23.80
N GLY A 100 -17.79 12.07 23.79
CA GLY A 100 -16.64 12.97 23.69
C GLY A 100 -16.51 13.64 22.33
N ALA A 101 -15.97 14.87 22.30
CA ALA A 101 -15.68 15.56 21.05
C ALA A 101 -14.47 14.95 20.33
N ARG A 102 -14.54 14.83 19.01
CA ARG A 102 -13.44 14.38 18.14
C ARG A 102 -13.03 15.46 17.16
N PRO A 103 -11.72 15.60 16.89
CA PRO A 103 -11.26 16.54 15.90
C PRO A 103 -11.67 16.05 14.50
N PRO A 104 -12.14 16.94 13.61
CA PRO A 104 -12.56 16.55 12.27
C PRO A 104 -11.38 16.02 11.46
N ALA A 105 -11.66 15.12 10.52
CA ALA A 105 -10.71 14.66 9.52
C ALA A 105 -10.44 15.74 8.44
N ARG A 106 -9.87 16.89 8.84
CA ARG A 106 -9.46 18.03 8.00
C ARG A 106 -7.95 18.20 8.00
N LEU A 107 -7.33 18.57 6.89
CA LEU A 107 -5.88 18.78 6.76
C LEU A 107 -5.30 19.78 7.76
N SER A 108 -6.05 20.81 8.15
CA SER A 108 -5.62 21.73 9.22
C SER A 108 -5.54 21.01 10.57
N SER A 109 -6.58 20.27 10.94
CA SER A 109 -6.65 19.49 12.18
C SER A 109 -5.63 18.36 12.20
N LEU A 110 -5.42 17.65 11.10
CA LEU A 110 -4.38 16.61 10.98
C LEU A 110 -2.99 17.19 11.22
N ARG A 111 -2.68 18.34 10.60
CA ARG A 111 -1.40 19.04 10.82
C ARG A 111 -1.23 19.50 12.26
N GLN A 112 -2.29 20.04 12.86
CA GLN A 112 -2.27 20.49 14.25
C GLN A 112 -2.00 19.33 15.21
N SER A 113 -2.72 18.21 15.05
CA SER A 113 -2.52 17.02 15.89
C SER A 113 -1.12 16.42 15.72
N LEU A 114 -0.61 16.32 14.49
CA LEU A 114 0.75 15.85 14.25
C LEU A 114 1.79 16.76 14.93
N SER A 115 1.59 18.08 14.87
CA SER A 115 2.45 19.04 15.58
C SER A 115 2.37 18.85 17.10
N ALA A 116 1.17 18.60 17.64
CA ALA A 116 0.93 18.43 19.07
C ALA A 116 1.50 17.11 19.62
N LEU A 117 1.52 16.03 18.81
CA LEU A 117 2.19 14.77 19.17
C LEU A 117 3.71 14.92 19.31
N GLY A 118 4.27 15.98 18.73
CA GLY A 118 5.69 16.29 18.75
C GLY A 118 6.54 15.23 18.07
N THR A 119 7.84 15.28 18.37
CA THR A 119 8.84 14.38 17.83
C THR A 119 9.71 13.82 18.94
N ARG A 120 10.05 12.54 18.83
CA ARG A 120 11.01 11.87 19.71
C ARG A 120 12.12 11.21 18.91
N ASP A 121 13.23 10.95 19.58
CA ASP A 121 14.33 10.18 19.00
C ASP A 121 13.92 8.71 18.85
N SER A 122 14.43 8.06 17.79
CA SER A 122 14.18 6.64 17.50
C SER A 122 12.70 6.25 17.41
N GLU A 123 11.83 7.20 17.03
CA GLU A 123 10.41 6.93 16.77
C GLU A 123 10.16 6.56 15.31
N ALA A 124 9.15 5.72 15.07
CA ALA A 124 8.52 5.56 13.77
C ALA A 124 7.15 6.25 13.71
N CYS A 125 6.75 6.57 12.49
CA CYS A 125 5.46 7.15 12.19
C CYS A 125 4.55 6.17 11.47
N LEU A 126 3.27 6.18 11.84
CA LEU A 126 2.21 5.61 11.04
C LEU A 126 1.21 6.70 10.66
N LEU A 127 0.92 6.83 9.38
CA LEU A 127 -0.24 7.58 8.89
C LEU A 127 -1.17 6.60 8.19
N TYR A 128 -2.34 6.39 8.77
CA TYR A 128 -3.38 5.53 8.22
C TYR A 128 -4.57 6.39 7.78
N PHE A 129 -5.05 6.15 6.57
CA PHE A 129 -6.24 6.78 6.02
C PHE A 129 -7.22 5.71 5.52
N SER A 130 -8.47 5.80 5.94
CA SER A 130 -9.60 5.09 5.33
C SER A 130 -10.58 6.14 4.81
N SER A 131 -10.77 6.21 3.49
CA SER A 131 -11.66 7.19 2.85
C SER A 131 -12.03 6.80 1.42
N HIS A 132 -12.81 7.66 0.76
CA HIS A 132 -12.85 7.70 -0.69
C HIS A 132 -11.49 8.12 -1.25
N GLY A 133 -11.11 7.49 -2.35
CA GLY A 133 -9.90 7.83 -3.09
C GLY A 133 -10.17 7.97 -4.58
N GLU A 134 -9.38 8.81 -5.20
CA GLU A 134 -9.30 9.00 -6.64
C GLU A 134 -7.81 9.12 -7.01
N GLN A 135 -7.51 9.23 -8.30
CA GLN A 135 -6.13 9.38 -8.75
C GLN A 135 -5.43 10.57 -8.06
N GLY A 136 -4.48 10.25 -7.17
CA GLY A 136 -3.66 11.20 -6.44
C GLY A 136 -4.39 12.01 -5.37
N THR A 137 -5.62 11.65 -5.00
CA THR A 137 -6.38 12.38 -3.97
C THR A 137 -7.19 11.48 -3.04
N LEU A 138 -7.38 11.94 -1.80
CA LEU A 138 -8.24 11.32 -0.79
C LEU A 138 -9.30 12.33 -0.33
N ARG A 139 -10.54 11.88 -0.15
CA ARG A 139 -11.57 12.72 0.45
C ARG A 139 -11.30 12.88 1.95
N LEU A 140 -11.52 14.08 2.46
CA LEU A 140 -11.47 14.43 3.87
C LEU A 140 -12.73 15.25 4.18
N VAL A 141 -13.20 15.21 5.43
CA VAL A 141 -14.45 15.88 5.82
C VAL A 141 -14.28 17.39 5.78
N ASP A 142 -15.26 18.08 5.18
CA ASP A 142 -15.40 19.54 5.21
C ASP A 142 -14.13 20.32 4.85
N GLU A 143 -13.37 19.80 3.89
CA GLU A 143 -12.33 20.60 3.25
C GLU A 143 -12.97 21.75 2.47
N PRO A 144 -12.47 22.99 2.62
CA PRO A 144 -13.02 24.16 1.94
C PRO A 144 -13.16 23.92 0.44
N ASN A 145 -14.29 24.32 -0.13
CA ASN A 145 -14.60 24.21 -1.57
C ASN A 145 -14.58 22.76 -2.11
N GLY A 146 -14.79 21.76 -1.25
CA GLY A 146 -14.77 20.35 -1.67
C GLY A 146 -13.38 19.85 -2.06
N ARG A 147 -12.31 20.54 -1.62
CA ARG A 147 -10.92 20.15 -1.86
C ARG A 147 -10.67 18.75 -1.31
N LYS A 148 -9.84 17.97 -2.00
CA LYS A 148 -9.38 16.65 -1.55
C LYS A 148 -7.93 16.76 -1.09
N ALA A 149 -7.50 15.88 -0.18
CA ALA A 149 -6.10 15.77 0.18
C ALA A 149 -5.33 15.19 -1.00
N SER A 150 -4.48 16.02 -1.61
CA SER A 150 -3.66 15.64 -2.75
C SER A 150 -2.46 14.79 -2.34
N LEU A 151 -1.79 14.16 -3.31
CA LEU A 151 -0.49 13.51 -3.13
C LEU A 151 0.52 14.43 -2.44
N ALA A 152 0.57 15.71 -2.83
CA ALA A 152 1.44 16.70 -2.19
C ALA A 152 1.04 17.00 -0.74
N ASP A 153 -0.26 17.01 -0.41
CA ASP A 153 -0.72 17.16 0.97
C ASP A 153 -0.30 15.95 1.83
N ILE A 154 -0.46 14.72 1.32
CA ILE A 154 -0.05 13.50 2.03
C ILE A 154 1.47 13.44 2.21
N ASP A 155 2.26 13.78 1.19
CA ASP A 155 3.72 13.87 1.32
C ASP A 155 4.13 14.92 2.34
N ARG A 156 3.46 16.08 2.36
CA ARG A 156 3.69 17.12 3.35
C ARG A 156 3.33 16.66 4.77
N LEU A 157 2.20 15.97 4.97
CA LEU A 157 1.85 15.40 6.27
C LEU A 157 2.90 14.40 6.75
N ALA A 158 3.30 13.48 5.88
CA ALA A 158 4.33 12.49 6.18
C ALA A 158 5.68 13.15 6.51
N THR A 159 6.09 14.15 5.74
CA THR A 159 7.36 14.85 5.93
C THR A 159 7.34 15.72 7.19
N LEU A 160 6.26 16.46 7.46
CA LEU A 160 6.11 17.28 8.67
C LEU A 160 6.07 16.42 9.94
N ALA A 161 5.35 15.30 9.89
CA ALA A 161 5.27 14.39 11.02
C ALA A 161 6.61 13.71 11.28
N CYS A 162 7.31 13.27 10.23
CA CYS A 162 8.29 12.21 10.37
C CYS A 162 9.69 12.58 9.93
N GLY A 163 9.85 13.53 9.00
CA GLY A 163 11.14 13.83 8.39
C GLY A 163 11.77 12.57 7.81
N ASP A 164 13.01 12.29 8.22
CA ASP A 164 13.78 11.12 7.78
C ASP A 164 13.56 9.85 8.61
N ARG A 165 12.67 9.88 9.61
CA ARG A 165 12.33 8.71 10.43
C ARG A 165 11.57 7.63 9.65
N PRO A 166 11.62 6.37 10.09
CA PRO A 166 10.78 5.31 9.52
C PRO A 166 9.32 5.75 9.46
N THR A 167 8.74 5.73 8.27
CA THR A 167 7.38 6.22 8.03
C THR A 167 6.57 5.17 7.30
N VAL A 168 5.39 4.86 7.80
CA VAL A 168 4.45 3.95 7.15
C VAL A 168 3.20 4.73 6.76
N LEU A 169 2.87 4.71 5.47
CA LEU A 169 1.65 5.27 4.92
C LEU A 169 0.73 4.13 4.50
N VAL A 170 -0.44 4.01 5.13
CA VAL A 170 -1.46 3.04 4.73
C VAL A 170 -2.67 3.80 4.20
N LEU A 171 -2.98 3.60 2.92
CA LEU A 171 -4.00 4.34 2.20
C LEU A 171 -5.11 3.38 1.74
N SER A 172 -6.18 3.31 2.54
CA SER A 172 -7.40 2.56 2.25
C SER A 172 -8.39 3.45 1.50
N GLY A 173 -8.66 3.09 0.25
CA GLY A 173 -9.54 3.81 -0.66
C GLY A 173 -9.38 3.34 -2.11
N CYS A 174 -10.27 3.82 -2.99
CA CYS A 174 -10.16 3.57 -4.42
C CYS A 174 -8.92 4.27 -5.00
N GLU A 175 -8.30 3.64 -6.00
CA GLU A 175 -7.15 4.18 -6.74
C GLU A 175 -5.95 4.63 -5.89
N THR A 176 -5.82 4.19 -4.63
CA THR A 176 -4.74 4.65 -3.74
C THR A 176 -3.34 4.23 -4.19
N GLY A 177 -3.23 3.24 -5.09
CA GLY A 177 -1.97 2.90 -5.78
C GLY A 177 -1.43 4.05 -6.64
N SER A 178 -2.24 5.07 -6.91
CA SER A 178 -1.79 6.33 -7.55
C SER A 178 -0.86 7.17 -6.68
N PHE A 179 -0.81 6.93 -5.37
CA PHE A 179 0.12 7.58 -4.45
C PHE A 179 1.52 6.95 -4.46
N ILE A 180 1.66 5.73 -4.96
CA ILE A 180 2.96 5.09 -5.18
C ILE A 180 3.60 5.77 -6.40
N THR A 181 4.53 6.68 -6.11
CA THR A 181 5.20 7.57 -7.06
C THR A 181 6.60 7.91 -6.56
N ALA A 182 7.50 8.30 -7.46
CA ALA A 182 8.82 8.79 -7.11
C ALA A 182 8.82 10.01 -6.15
N GLN A 183 7.72 10.78 -6.11
CA GLN A 183 7.58 11.90 -5.16
C GLN A 183 7.37 11.41 -3.73
N LEU A 184 6.55 10.37 -3.55
CA LEU A 184 6.18 9.88 -2.22
C LEU A 184 7.15 8.79 -1.74
N GLU A 185 7.72 7.99 -2.65
CA GLU A 185 8.68 6.93 -2.34
C GLU A 185 10.00 7.50 -1.81
N ARG A 186 10.48 6.94 -0.70
CA ARG A 186 11.73 7.34 -0.05
C ARG A 186 12.38 6.12 0.62
N PRO A 187 13.70 6.11 0.85
CA PRO A 187 14.38 5.01 1.51
C PRO A 187 13.82 4.67 2.90
N ASN A 188 13.30 5.66 3.64
CA ASN A 188 12.73 5.52 4.98
C ASN A 188 11.21 5.28 5.01
N ARG A 189 10.57 5.00 3.87
CA ARG A 189 9.11 4.99 3.77
C ARG A 189 8.54 3.67 3.24
N ILE A 190 7.51 3.19 3.92
CA ILE A 190 6.61 2.13 3.44
C ILE A 190 5.31 2.80 2.99
N ILE A 191 4.80 2.43 1.82
CA ILE A 191 3.50 2.87 1.31
C ILE A 191 2.69 1.61 1.01
N ILE A 192 1.52 1.46 1.62
CA ILE A 192 0.57 0.36 1.37
C ILE A 192 -0.72 0.98 0.83
N ALA A 193 -1.14 0.51 -0.34
CA ALA A 193 -2.33 0.97 -1.03
C ALA A 193 -3.35 -0.16 -1.18
N ALA A 194 -4.61 0.13 -0.85
CA ALA A 194 -5.70 -0.83 -0.92
C ALA A 194 -6.09 -1.25 -2.34
N ALA A 195 -5.92 -0.37 -3.33
CA ALA A 195 -6.29 -0.65 -4.71
C ALA A 195 -5.28 -0.07 -5.69
N ALA A 196 -4.91 -0.84 -6.72
CA ALA A 196 -4.05 -0.35 -7.79
C ALA A 196 -4.70 0.83 -8.56
N ARG A 197 -3.90 1.56 -9.35
CA ARG A 197 -4.41 2.61 -10.26
C ARG A 197 -5.55 2.08 -11.14
N GLY A 198 -6.64 2.85 -11.28
CA GLY A 198 -7.85 2.43 -12.02
C GLY A 198 -8.63 1.27 -11.39
N ARG A 199 -8.35 0.91 -10.13
CA ARG A 199 -9.08 -0.11 -9.35
C ARG A 199 -9.78 0.52 -8.15
N VAL A 200 -10.84 -0.13 -7.71
CA VAL A 200 -11.64 0.29 -6.55
C VAL A 200 -11.49 -0.72 -5.42
N THR A 201 -11.78 -0.29 -4.20
CA THR A 201 -11.97 -1.18 -3.05
C THR A 201 -13.46 -1.38 -2.79
N TYR A 202 -13.83 -2.51 -2.20
CA TYR A 202 -15.23 -2.91 -2.04
C TYR A 202 -15.56 -3.16 -0.57
N ALA A 203 -16.78 -2.80 -0.17
CA ALA A 203 -17.43 -3.34 1.03
C ALA A 203 -18.47 -4.37 0.55
N ALA A 204 -18.54 -5.53 1.21
CA ALA A 204 -19.35 -6.63 0.69
C ALA A 204 -20.86 -6.40 0.88
N LYS A 205 -21.26 -5.64 1.91
CA LYS A 205 -22.65 -5.26 2.18
C LYS A 205 -22.72 -3.86 2.80
N LEU A 206 -23.92 -3.27 2.80
CA LEU A 206 -24.17 -1.95 3.40
C LEU A 206 -24.02 -1.95 4.93
N ASP A 207 -24.17 -3.11 5.58
CA ASP A 207 -24.08 -3.31 7.03
C ASP A 207 -22.70 -3.84 7.47
N GLU A 208 -21.77 -4.04 6.55
CA GLU A 208 -20.43 -4.46 6.94
C GLU A 208 -19.66 -3.34 7.60
N ARG A 209 -19.06 -3.68 8.74
CA ARG A 209 -18.29 -2.74 9.56
C ARG A 209 -17.03 -2.22 8.87
N HIS A 210 -16.46 -2.98 7.93
CA HIS A 210 -15.21 -2.64 7.25
C HIS A 210 -15.27 -2.96 5.76
N GLY A 211 -14.53 -2.19 4.95
CA GLY A 211 -14.21 -2.58 3.58
C GLY A 211 -13.32 -3.84 3.55
N ALA A 212 -13.26 -4.53 2.40
CA ALA A 212 -12.52 -5.77 2.23
C ALA A 212 -11.04 -5.62 2.59
N PHE A 213 -10.39 -4.53 2.15
CA PHE A 213 -9.00 -4.26 2.48
C PHE A 213 -8.79 -4.08 3.98
N ASP A 214 -9.57 -3.20 4.63
CA ASP A 214 -9.40 -2.89 6.05
C ASP A 214 -9.69 -4.11 6.94
N ARG A 215 -10.71 -4.90 6.60
CA ARG A 215 -11.00 -6.19 7.24
C ARG A 215 -9.78 -7.12 7.20
N CYS A 216 -9.18 -7.27 6.02
CA CYS A 216 -8.05 -8.17 5.82
C CYS A 216 -6.74 -7.64 6.44
N LEU A 217 -6.54 -6.32 6.43
CA LEU A 217 -5.44 -5.65 7.11
C LEU A 217 -5.50 -5.91 8.63
N ILE A 218 -6.68 -5.70 9.22
CA ILE A 218 -6.94 -5.96 10.64
C ILE A 218 -6.73 -7.45 10.95
N GLY A 219 -7.30 -8.34 10.14
CA GLY A 219 -7.15 -9.78 10.32
C GLY A 219 -5.69 -10.24 10.23
N ALA A 220 -4.90 -9.69 9.31
CA ALA A 220 -3.48 -10.01 9.18
C ALA A 220 -2.67 -9.54 10.39
N TYR A 221 -3.00 -8.37 10.96
CA TYR A 221 -2.39 -7.87 12.19
C TYR A 221 -2.73 -8.76 13.40
N ASP A 222 -4.01 -9.14 13.53
CA ASP A 222 -4.49 -9.97 14.64
C ASP A 222 -3.95 -11.40 14.59
N SER A 223 -3.67 -11.89 13.37
CA SER A 223 -3.07 -13.21 13.13
C SER A 223 -1.56 -13.27 13.44
N GLY A 224 -0.98 -12.20 14.00
CA GLY A 224 0.38 -12.21 14.52
C GLY A 224 1.48 -11.89 13.51
N ALA A 225 1.18 -11.12 12.45
CA ALA A 225 2.24 -10.54 11.63
C ALA A 225 3.22 -9.73 12.50
N THR A 226 4.51 -9.83 12.20
CA THR A 226 5.60 -9.20 12.98
C THR A 226 6.21 -8.01 12.26
N THR A 227 6.20 -8.00 10.93
CA THR A 227 6.69 -6.90 10.08
C THR A 227 5.59 -6.37 9.16
N TRP A 228 5.74 -5.12 8.70
CA TRP A 228 4.83 -4.53 7.72
C TRP A 228 4.80 -5.31 6.39
N ARG A 229 5.93 -5.88 5.99
CA ARG A 229 6.02 -6.76 4.81
C ARG A 229 5.21 -8.02 4.99
N GLN A 230 5.36 -8.70 6.13
CA GLN A 230 4.61 -9.90 6.44
C GLN A 230 3.11 -9.60 6.53
N LEU A 231 2.72 -8.50 7.17
CA LEU A 231 1.32 -8.06 7.26
C LEU A 231 0.72 -7.80 5.87
N PHE A 232 1.46 -7.14 4.97
CA PHE A 232 1.03 -6.97 3.58
C PHE A 232 0.92 -8.31 2.83
N GLN A 233 1.87 -9.23 3.01
CA GLN A 233 1.80 -10.54 2.37
C GLN A 233 0.58 -11.35 2.86
N ASN A 234 0.30 -11.28 4.17
CA ASN A 234 -0.79 -12.03 4.80
C ASN A 234 -2.18 -11.48 4.43
N LEU A 235 -2.32 -10.18 4.16
CA LEU A 235 -3.63 -9.62 3.79
C LEU A 235 -4.04 -9.93 2.35
N LEU A 236 -3.09 -10.15 1.43
CA LEU A 236 -3.36 -10.37 0.01
C LEU A 236 -4.32 -11.53 -0.29
N PRO A 237 -4.11 -12.76 0.24
CA PRO A 237 -5.03 -13.86 -0.02
C PRO A 237 -6.44 -13.57 0.51
N CYS A 238 -6.55 -12.98 1.71
CA CYS A 238 -7.84 -12.58 2.28
C CYS A 238 -8.60 -11.59 1.37
N VAL A 239 -7.91 -10.58 0.83
CA VAL A 239 -8.55 -9.61 -0.08
C VAL A 239 -9.03 -10.30 -1.36
N ALA A 240 -8.19 -11.14 -1.96
CA ALA A 240 -8.53 -11.86 -3.18
C ALA A 240 -9.73 -12.80 -2.99
N GLU A 241 -9.76 -13.57 -1.90
CA GLU A 241 -10.88 -14.45 -1.55
C GLU A 241 -12.17 -13.67 -1.32
N ARG A 242 -12.09 -12.55 -0.61
CA ARG A 242 -13.25 -11.70 -0.33
C ARG A 242 -13.85 -11.10 -1.59
N GLU A 243 -13.01 -10.60 -2.49
CA GLU A 243 -13.43 -10.02 -3.76
C GLU A 243 -13.94 -11.07 -4.74
N ALA A 244 -13.35 -12.26 -4.75
CA ALA A 244 -13.86 -13.40 -5.52
C ALA A 244 -15.24 -13.83 -5.04
N TRP A 245 -15.44 -13.93 -3.71
CA TRP A 245 -16.74 -14.23 -3.12
C TRP A 245 -17.81 -13.19 -3.47
N LEU A 246 -17.42 -11.93 -3.61
CA LEU A 246 -18.29 -10.85 -4.05
C LEU A 246 -18.58 -10.83 -5.56
N GLY A 247 -17.86 -11.61 -6.36
CA GLY A 247 -17.95 -11.55 -7.82
C GLY A 247 -17.49 -10.21 -8.40
N VAL A 248 -16.61 -9.48 -7.71
CA VAL A 248 -16.12 -8.15 -8.13
C VAL A 248 -14.73 -8.22 -8.74
N ARG A 249 -14.40 -7.21 -9.54
CA ARG A 249 -13.09 -7.10 -10.16
C ARG A 249 -12.03 -6.81 -9.10
N ALA A 250 -10.98 -7.65 -9.03
CA ALA A 250 -9.92 -7.52 -8.03
C ALA A 250 -9.31 -6.11 -7.91
N SER A 251 -9.18 -5.62 -6.67
CA SER A 251 -8.57 -4.33 -6.31
C SER A 251 -7.06 -4.31 -6.49
N ARG A 252 -6.41 -5.47 -6.31
CA ARG A 252 -4.96 -5.68 -6.39
C ARG A 252 -4.20 -4.70 -5.46
N PRO A 253 -4.25 -4.90 -4.13
CA PRO A 253 -3.47 -4.08 -3.21
C PRO A 253 -1.98 -4.06 -3.61
N GLN A 254 -1.32 -2.92 -3.40
CA GLN A 254 0.07 -2.70 -3.76
C GLN A 254 0.84 -2.15 -2.58
N ALA A 255 2.14 -2.41 -2.53
CA ALA A 255 3.01 -1.79 -1.54
C ALA A 255 4.38 -1.45 -2.13
N SER A 256 4.97 -0.37 -1.60
CA SER A 256 6.35 0.03 -1.83
C SER A 256 7.09 0.05 -0.49
N PHE A 257 8.29 -0.51 -0.47
CA PHE A 257 9.12 -0.63 0.74
C PHE A 257 10.47 0.03 0.48
N GLY A 258 10.71 1.16 1.14
CA GLY A 258 12.01 1.82 1.12
C GLY A 258 13.11 0.93 1.70
N ALA A 259 14.32 1.06 1.14
CA ALA A 259 15.44 0.20 1.46
C ALA A 259 15.86 0.22 2.94
N ALA A 260 15.67 1.33 3.66
CA ALA A 260 16.03 1.46 5.08
C ALA A 260 14.96 0.91 6.05
N VAL A 261 13.79 0.54 5.53
CA VAL A 261 12.63 0.09 6.33
C VAL A 261 12.04 -1.23 5.80
N ALA A 262 12.80 -1.96 4.99
CA ALA A 262 12.35 -3.18 4.33
C ALA A 262 11.81 -4.25 5.29
N ASP A 263 12.38 -4.32 6.50
CA ASP A 263 12.06 -5.28 7.56
C ASP A 263 11.51 -4.60 8.82
N LEU A 264 10.93 -3.41 8.67
CA LEU A 264 10.37 -2.66 9.78
C LEU A 264 9.31 -3.48 10.51
N ARG A 265 9.49 -3.66 11.83
CA ARG A 265 8.55 -4.35 12.71
C ARG A 265 7.28 -3.55 12.91
N LEU A 266 6.19 -4.24 13.21
CA LEU A 266 4.94 -3.61 13.65
C LEU A 266 5.08 -3.07 15.09
N PRO A 267 4.22 -2.12 15.51
CA PRO A 267 4.21 -1.66 16.89
C PRO A 267 4.01 -2.82 17.89
N ALA A 268 4.91 -2.91 18.88
CA ALA A 268 4.94 -3.90 19.97
C ALA A 268 4.77 -5.38 19.57
N ARG A 269 5.49 -5.80 18.53
CA ARG A 269 5.61 -7.20 18.09
C ARG A 269 7.07 -7.60 17.93
#